data_AF-A0A969VL50-F1
#
_entry.id   AF-A0A969VL50-F1
#
_cell.length_a   1.000
_cell.length_b   1.000
_cell.length_c   1.000
_cell.angle_alpha   90.00
_cell.angle_beta   90.00
_cell.angle_gamma   90.00
#
_symmetry.space_group_name_H-M   'P 1'
#
loop_
_entity.id
_entity.type
_entity.pdbx_description
1 polymer ?
#
loop_
_entity_poly.entity_id
_entity_poly.type
_entity_poly.pdbx_seq_one_letter_code
_entity_poly.pdbx_strand_id
1 'polypeptide(L)'
;MNTHPKFDGLEVGYDIPALPGMAEADIQTPCLVLDLDALERNIKKMGDYAKAHGMRHRVHGKMHKSVDVALLQERLGGSVGVCCQKVSEAEVFARGGIKDVLVSNQVRDPAKIDRLARIPRFGARAICCVDMLDNVADLSAAAVKHGTTIECLVEIDCGAGRCGVKTTPEVVALARAIDAAPGLKFAGIQAYQGAMQHMDSYDDRKAKIALAVAQVKDAVDTLKADGIACDIVGGGGTGSYYFESTSGVYNELQCGSYAFMDADYGRILDKDGKRIDQGEWENALFILTSVMSHAKADKAIVDAGLKAQSVDSGLPVIFGRTDVKYVKCSDEHGVVEDPAGVLKVNDKLKLVPGHCDPTCNVHDWYVGVRNGVVEVVWPVSARGKAY
;
A
#
# COMPACT_ATOMS: atom_id res chain seq x y z
N MET A 1 18.26 -12.63 -29.57
CA MET A 1 17.34 -12.06 -28.56
C MET A 1 18.22 -11.38 -27.54
N ASN A 2 18.18 -10.06 -27.46
CA ASN A 2 18.90 -9.31 -26.43
C ASN A 2 18.17 -9.54 -25.11
N THR A 3 18.57 -10.57 -24.34
CA THR A 3 18.07 -10.70 -22.98
C THR A 3 18.67 -9.56 -22.18
N HIS A 4 17.81 -8.70 -21.64
CA HIS A 4 18.26 -7.73 -20.66
C HIS A 4 18.77 -8.54 -19.45
N PRO A 5 20.01 -8.33 -18.93
CA PRO A 5 20.62 -9.20 -17.92
C PRO A 5 19.77 -9.40 -16.64
N LYS A 6 18.80 -8.50 -16.43
CA LYS A 6 17.82 -8.53 -15.32
C LYS A 6 16.80 -9.67 -15.44
N PHE A 7 16.57 -10.22 -16.63
CA PHE A 7 15.56 -11.27 -16.89
C PHE A 7 16.17 -12.59 -17.37
N ASP A 8 17.50 -12.73 -17.30
CA ASP A 8 18.18 -13.98 -17.66
C ASP A 8 17.66 -15.14 -16.80
N GLY A 9 17.26 -16.23 -17.46
CA GLY A 9 16.74 -17.43 -16.80
C GLY A 9 15.23 -17.43 -16.52
N LEU A 10 14.49 -16.37 -16.89
CA LEU A 10 13.03 -16.35 -16.86
C LEU A 10 12.44 -16.72 -18.22
N GLU A 11 11.26 -17.33 -18.21
CA GLU A 11 10.54 -17.78 -19.40
C GLU A 11 9.11 -17.24 -19.43
N VAL A 12 8.78 -16.52 -20.51
CA VAL A 12 7.46 -15.91 -20.68
C VAL A 12 6.38 -16.99 -20.72
N GLY A 13 5.38 -16.88 -19.85
CA GLY A 13 4.28 -17.83 -19.73
C GLY A 13 4.54 -18.98 -18.76
N TYR A 14 5.73 -19.03 -18.16
CA TYR A 14 6.07 -19.95 -17.09
C TYR A 14 6.23 -19.24 -15.75
N ASP A 15 7.21 -18.32 -15.66
CA ASP A 15 7.55 -17.61 -14.40
C ASP A 15 7.65 -16.08 -14.54
N ILE A 16 7.38 -15.56 -15.74
CA ILE A 16 7.21 -14.13 -16.02
C ILE A 16 6.10 -13.93 -17.08
N PRO A 17 5.22 -12.92 -16.95
CA PRO A 17 4.10 -12.77 -17.88
C PRO A 17 4.47 -12.10 -19.23
N ALA A 18 5.55 -11.30 -19.25
CA ALA A 18 5.98 -10.56 -20.43
C ALA A 18 7.43 -10.06 -20.28
N LEU A 19 7.96 -9.48 -21.35
CA LEU A 19 9.24 -8.76 -21.38
C LEU A 19 9.05 -7.36 -21.97
N PRO A 20 9.89 -6.37 -21.59
CA PRO A 20 9.88 -5.05 -22.21
C PRO A 20 10.00 -5.12 -23.74
N GLY A 21 9.20 -4.33 -24.44
CA GLY A 21 9.11 -4.27 -25.89
C GLY A 21 8.07 -5.21 -26.53
N MET A 22 7.49 -6.14 -25.77
CA MET A 22 6.36 -6.94 -26.25
C MET A 22 5.10 -6.08 -26.44
N ALA A 23 4.21 -6.46 -27.36
CA ALA A 23 2.89 -5.84 -27.46
C ALA A 23 2.02 -6.27 -26.26
N GLU A 24 1.10 -5.40 -25.84
CA GLU A 24 0.12 -5.72 -24.78
C GLU A 24 -0.71 -6.97 -25.13
N ALA A 25 -0.99 -7.16 -26.43
CA ALA A 25 -1.69 -8.33 -26.95
C ALA A 25 -0.93 -9.65 -26.72
N ASP A 26 0.38 -9.63 -26.51
CA ASP A 26 1.22 -10.84 -26.36
C ASP A 26 1.51 -11.20 -24.89
N ILE A 27 1.06 -10.37 -23.94
CA ILE A 27 1.22 -10.63 -22.50
C ILE A 27 0.50 -11.93 -22.11
N GLN A 28 1.14 -12.78 -21.31
CA GLN A 28 0.53 -14.01 -20.80
C GLN A 28 -0.46 -13.71 -19.66
N THR A 29 -1.54 -14.48 -19.60
CA THR A 29 -2.62 -14.33 -18.60
C THR A 29 -2.77 -15.58 -17.73
N PRO A 30 -3.28 -15.47 -16.49
CA PRO A 30 -3.62 -14.21 -15.79
C PRO A 30 -2.38 -13.51 -15.20
N CYS A 31 -2.33 -12.17 -15.28
CA CYS A 31 -1.23 -11.39 -14.67
C CYS A 31 -1.66 -9.98 -14.27
N LEU A 32 -0.81 -9.26 -13.53
CA LEU A 32 -1.02 -7.86 -13.19
C LEU A 32 -0.43 -6.93 -14.24
N VAL A 33 -1.26 -6.02 -14.73
CA VAL A 33 -0.88 -4.96 -15.66
C VAL A 33 -1.05 -3.61 -14.96
N LEU A 34 -0.06 -2.73 -15.16
CA LEU A 34 -0.13 -1.34 -14.74
C LEU A 34 -0.27 -0.43 -15.97
N ASP A 35 -1.34 0.37 -16.02
CA ASP A 35 -1.37 1.53 -16.89
C ASP A 35 -0.41 2.59 -16.31
N LEU A 36 0.73 2.77 -16.96
CA LEU A 36 1.79 3.65 -16.44
C LEU A 36 1.39 5.12 -16.51
N ASP A 37 0.60 5.52 -17.50
CA ASP A 37 0.11 6.88 -17.63
C ASP A 37 -0.83 7.24 -16.47
N ALA A 38 -1.77 6.35 -16.13
CA ALA A 38 -2.67 6.51 -14.99
C ALA A 38 -1.91 6.47 -13.65
N LEU A 39 -0.97 5.53 -13.49
CA LEU A 39 -0.13 5.42 -12.29
C LEU A 39 0.64 6.71 -12.04
N GLU A 40 1.31 7.26 -13.05
CA GLU A 40 2.08 8.49 -12.93
C GLU A 40 1.20 9.69 -12.59
N ARG A 41 0.00 9.79 -13.19
CA ARG A 41 -0.98 10.85 -12.85
C ARG A 41 -1.46 10.75 -11.40
N ASN A 42 -1.80 9.54 -10.94
CA ASN A 42 -2.18 9.31 -9.54
C ASN A 42 -1.03 9.73 -8.60
N ILE A 43 0.19 9.24 -8.84
CA ILE A 43 1.38 9.54 -8.04
C ILE A 43 1.62 11.04 -7.95
N LYS A 44 1.62 11.73 -9.10
CA LYS A 44 1.83 13.17 -9.14
C LYS A 44 0.73 13.93 -8.39
N LYS A 45 -0.53 13.54 -8.56
CA LYS A 45 -1.68 14.18 -7.90
C LYS A 45 -1.58 14.13 -6.38
N MET A 46 -1.25 12.98 -5.78
CA MET A 46 -1.06 12.87 -4.33
C MET A 46 0.13 13.68 -3.84
N GLY A 47 1.25 13.64 -4.58
CA GLY A 47 2.44 14.45 -4.25
C GLY A 47 2.15 15.95 -4.27
N ASP A 48 1.49 16.44 -5.33
CA ASP A 48 1.07 17.83 -5.45
C ASP A 48 0.11 18.21 -4.30
N TYR A 49 -0.85 17.33 -3.97
CA TYR A 49 -1.79 17.54 -2.86
C TYR A 49 -1.07 17.66 -1.52
N ALA A 50 -0.19 16.72 -1.18
CA ALA A 50 0.57 16.72 0.07
C ALA A 50 1.41 18.01 0.18
N LYS A 51 2.12 18.37 -0.89
CA LYS A 51 2.90 19.61 -0.95
C LYS A 51 2.04 20.86 -0.75
N ALA A 52 0.87 20.93 -1.39
CA ALA A 52 -0.04 22.06 -1.27
C ALA A 52 -0.59 22.26 0.16
N HIS A 53 -0.65 21.19 0.96
CA HIS A 53 -1.10 21.22 2.35
C HIS A 53 0.05 21.23 3.37
N GLY A 54 1.30 21.34 2.92
CA GLY A 54 2.48 21.31 3.79
C GLY A 54 2.70 19.94 4.48
N MET A 55 2.14 18.87 3.91
CA MET A 55 2.25 17.52 4.43
C MET A 55 3.45 16.79 3.85
N ARG A 56 4.11 15.99 4.68
CA ARG A 56 4.95 14.90 4.18
C ARG A 56 4.06 13.78 3.65
N HIS A 57 4.48 13.09 2.60
CA HIS A 57 3.81 11.86 2.15
C HIS A 57 4.79 10.71 2.15
N ARG A 58 4.59 9.76 3.06
CA ARG A 58 5.34 8.52 3.14
C ARG A 58 4.50 7.40 2.53
N VAL A 59 4.89 6.94 1.34
CA VAL A 59 4.07 6.00 0.57
C VAL A 59 3.96 4.64 1.25
N HIS A 60 2.81 3.97 1.13
CA HIS A 60 2.65 2.67 1.77
C HIS A 60 3.05 1.51 0.87
N GLY A 61 4.29 1.04 1.04
CA GLY A 61 4.88 -0.08 0.30
C GLY A 61 4.20 -1.42 0.51
N LYS A 62 3.38 -1.61 1.56
CA LYS A 62 2.60 -2.84 1.76
C LYS A 62 1.67 -3.17 0.58
N MET A 63 1.21 -2.12 -0.11
CA MET A 63 0.18 -2.20 -1.14
C MET A 63 0.74 -2.85 -2.40
N HIS A 64 1.82 -2.27 -2.94
CA HIS A 64 2.43 -2.74 -4.18
C HIS A 64 3.64 -3.65 -3.95
N LYS A 65 4.26 -3.61 -2.76
CA LYS A 65 5.45 -4.42 -2.42
C LYS A 65 6.60 -4.32 -3.42
N SER A 66 6.66 -3.25 -4.21
CA SER A 66 7.62 -3.04 -5.29
C SER A 66 8.52 -1.85 -5.03
N VAL A 67 9.83 -2.09 -5.04
CA VAL A 67 10.86 -1.05 -4.90
C VAL A 67 10.80 -0.06 -6.06
N ASP A 68 10.58 -0.54 -7.29
CA ASP A 68 10.49 0.32 -8.47
C ASP A 68 9.33 1.32 -8.36
N VAL A 69 8.16 0.88 -7.87
CA VAL A 69 7.01 1.76 -7.62
C VAL A 69 7.28 2.76 -6.48
N ALA A 70 7.92 2.33 -5.38
CA ALA A 70 8.29 3.25 -4.30
C ALA A 70 9.27 4.34 -4.80
N LEU A 71 10.27 3.97 -5.59
CA LEU A 71 11.22 4.92 -6.19
C LEU A 71 10.54 5.86 -7.20
N LEU A 72 9.53 5.39 -7.93
CA LEU A 72 8.70 6.25 -8.76
C LEU A 72 7.93 7.26 -7.91
N GLN A 73 7.35 6.83 -6.77
CA GLN A 73 6.65 7.73 -5.86
C GLN A 73 7.57 8.75 -5.18
N GLU A 74 8.80 8.37 -4.83
CA GLU A 74 9.82 9.33 -4.36
C GLU A 74 10.15 10.36 -5.44
N ARG A 75 10.49 9.90 -6.66
CA ARG A 75 10.94 10.77 -7.76
C ARG A 75 9.84 11.69 -8.30
N LEU A 76 8.64 11.16 -8.51
CA LEU A 76 7.54 11.88 -9.17
C LEU A 76 6.56 12.50 -8.17
N GLY A 77 6.28 11.82 -7.06
CA GLY A 77 5.35 12.26 -6.02
C GLY A 77 6.03 13.02 -4.87
N GLY A 78 7.37 13.08 -4.83
CA GLY A 78 8.10 13.72 -3.74
C GLY A 78 7.94 12.99 -2.40
N SER A 79 7.72 11.66 -2.44
CA SER A 79 7.59 10.89 -1.22
C SER A 79 8.85 10.96 -0.36
N VAL A 80 8.65 10.98 0.96
CA VAL A 80 9.72 11.14 1.96
C VAL A 80 10.31 9.81 2.44
N GLY A 81 9.81 8.69 1.91
CA GLY A 81 10.19 7.34 2.30
C GLY A 81 9.02 6.36 2.20
N VAL A 82 9.19 5.16 2.74
CA VAL A 82 8.19 4.07 2.61
C VAL A 82 7.68 3.60 3.98
N CYS A 83 6.38 3.35 4.07
CA CYS A 83 5.76 2.58 5.14
C CYS A 83 5.71 1.10 4.75
N CYS A 84 6.17 0.24 5.65
CA CYS A 84 6.12 -1.21 5.54
C CYS A 84 5.36 -1.81 6.72
N GLN A 85 4.67 -2.93 6.54
CA GLN A 85 3.90 -3.57 7.60
C GLN A 85 4.68 -4.63 8.39
N LYS A 86 5.80 -5.11 7.86
CA LYS A 86 6.62 -6.19 8.43
C LYS A 86 8.10 -5.93 8.24
N VAL A 87 8.93 -6.47 9.14
CA VAL A 87 10.38 -6.21 9.10
C VAL A 87 11.04 -6.84 7.87
N SER A 88 10.60 -8.01 7.43
CA SER A 88 11.13 -8.63 6.21
C SER A 88 10.73 -7.85 4.95
N GLU A 89 9.57 -7.20 4.92
CA GLU A 89 9.18 -6.27 3.86
C GLU A 89 10.05 -5.01 3.90
N ALA A 90 10.21 -4.40 5.07
CA ALA A 90 11.06 -3.22 5.27
C ALA A 90 12.51 -3.43 4.81
N GLU A 91 13.06 -4.61 5.11
CA GLU A 91 14.42 -4.94 4.68
C GLU A 91 14.55 -5.06 3.15
N VAL A 92 13.51 -5.52 2.43
CA VAL A 92 13.52 -5.53 0.96
C VAL A 92 13.67 -4.10 0.43
N PHE A 93 12.89 -3.16 0.95
CA PHE A 93 12.97 -1.77 0.50
C PHE A 93 14.30 -1.11 0.85
N ALA A 94 14.82 -1.35 2.06
CA ALA A 94 16.14 -0.84 2.46
C ALA A 94 17.27 -1.39 1.58
N ARG A 95 17.27 -2.70 1.28
CA ARG A 95 18.21 -3.32 0.33
C ARG A 95 18.02 -2.82 -1.10
N GLY A 96 16.79 -2.47 -1.46
CA GLY A 96 16.42 -1.83 -2.73
C GLY A 96 16.84 -0.37 -2.85
N GLY A 97 17.46 0.21 -1.81
CA GLY A 97 18.03 1.54 -1.84
C GLY A 97 17.15 2.65 -1.26
N ILE A 98 15.93 2.34 -0.79
CA ILE A 98 15.07 3.31 -0.10
C ILE A 98 15.75 3.78 1.19
N LYS A 99 15.74 5.09 1.43
CA LYS A 99 16.57 5.73 2.47
C LYS A 99 15.86 6.01 3.78
N ASP A 100 14.53 5.97 3.81
CA ASP A 100 13.74 6.22 5.02
C ASP A 100 12.58 5.22 5.08
N VAL A 101 12.65 4.29 6.04
CA VAL A 101 11.73 3.15 6.15
C VAL A 101 11.04 3.15 7.51
N LEU A 102 9.72 3.32 7.50
CA LEU A 102 8.86 3.17 8.67
C LEU A 102 8.20 1.80 8.64
N VAL A 103 8.44 0.98 9.65
CA VAL A 103 7.58 -0.17 9.97
C VAL A 103 6.37 0.38 10.71
N SER A 104 5.26 0.61 10.00
CA SER A 104 3.98 1.12 10.56
C SER A 104 3.21 0.01 11.31
N ASN A 105 3.94 -0.70 12.18
CA ASN A 105 3.53 -1.86 12.96
C ASN A 105 4.56 -2.14 14.08
N GLN A 106 4.18 -2.94 15.08
CA GLN A 106 5.07 -3.40 16.14
C GLN A 106 5.96 -4.57 15.69
N VAL A 107 7.19 -4.62 16.20
CA VAL A 107 8.12 -5.74 16.01
C VAL A 107 8.50 -6.28 17.39
N ARG A 108 8.10 -7.51 17.70
CA ARG A 108 8.20 -8.09 19.06
C ARG A 108 9.08 -9.33 19.18
N ASP A 109 9.05 -10.20 18.18
CA ASP A 109 9.85 -11.42 18.20
C ASP A 109 11.35 -11.08 18.20
N PRO A 110 12.20 -11.71 19.04
CA PRO A 110 13.61 -11.37 19.15
C PRO A 110 14.39 -11.44 17.84
N ALA A 111 14.10 -12.42 16.97
CA ALA A 111 14.77 -12.53 15.68
C ALA A 111 14.31 -11.46 14.69
N LYS A 112 13.06 -11.01 14.79
CA LYS A 112 12.53 -9.88 14.02
C LYS A 112 13.12 -8.56 14.48
N ILE A 113 13.23 -8.35 15.80
CA ILE A 113 13.85 -7.16 16.39
C ILE A 113 15.33 -7.07 16.00
N ASP A 114 16.07 -8.18 16.11
CA ASP A 114 17.47 -8.27 15.70
C ASP A 114 17.65 -7.94 14.20
N ARG A 115 16.69 -8.35 13.35
CA ARG A 115 16.64 -7.97 11.93
C ARG A 115 16.37 -6.47 11.73
N LEU A 116 15.38 -5.91 12.43
CA LEU A 116 15.04 -4.48 12.38
C LEU A 116 16.26 -3.62 12.73
N ALA A 117 16.97 -3.96 13.81
CA ALA A 117 18.15 -3.25 14.27
C ALA A 117 19.31 -3.24 13.24
N ARG A 118 19.30 -4.12 12.24
CA ARG A 118 20.31 -4.18 11.18
C ARG A 118 19.93 -3.36 9.94
N ILE A 119 18.68 -2.93 9.80
CA ILE A 119 18.23 -2.13 8.64
C ILE A 119 19.12 -0.90 8.41
N PRO A 120 19.56 -0.14 9.43
CA PRO A 120 20.45 1.00 9.22
C PRO A 120 21.78 0.70 8.53
N ARG A 121 22.24 -0.56 8.56
CA ARG A 121 23.47 -0.98 7.87
C ARG A 121 23.35 -0.96 6.35
N PHE A 122 22.13 -0.93 5.81
CA PHE A 122 21.88 -0.72 4.39
C PHE A 122 21.86 0.77 4.00
N GLY A 123 22.14 1.67 4.94
CA GLY A 123 22.13 3.12 4.72
C GLY A 123 20.73 3.72 4.70
N ALA A 124 19.78 3.09 5.40
CA ALA A 124 18.40 3.55 5.53
C ALA A 124 18.09 3.95 6.98
N ARG A 125 17.33 5.03 7.19
CA ARG A 125 16.72 5.33 8.48
C ARG A 125 15.66 4.27 8.79
N ALA A 126 15.71 3.70 10.00
CA ALA A 126 14.78 2.68 10.45
C ALA A 126 13.87 3.24 11.54
N ILE A 127 12.57 3.25 11.28
CA ILE A 127 11.53 3.70 12.21
C ILE A 127 10.57 2.54 12.47
N CYS A 128 10.09 2.34 13.70
CA CYS A 128 9.02 1.36 14.00
C CYS A 128 7.97 1.86 14.99
N CYS A 129 6.80 1.24 15.01
CA CYS A 129 5.76 1.54 15.99
C CYS A 129 5.94 0.77 17.29
N VAL A 130 5.57 1.40 18.41
CA VAL A 130 5.59 0.82 19.76
C VAL A 130 4.28 1.15 20.48
N ASP A 131 3.68 0.14 21.12
CA ASP A 131 2.46 0.31 21.92
C ASP A 131 2.56 -0.37 23.31
N MET A 132 3.71 -0.98 23.63
CA MET A 132 3.98 -1.63 24.91
C MET A 132 5.36 -1.28 25.44
N LEU A 133 5.46 -1.04 26.75
CA LEU A 133 6.69 -0.58 27.41
C LEU A 133 7.81 -1.61 27.39
N ASP A 134 7.48 -2.89 27.53
CA ASP A 134 8.44 -4.00 27.49
C ASP A 134 9.21 -4.06 26.16
N ASN A 135 8.55 -3.72 25.04
CA ASN A 135 9.16 -3.68 23.72
C ASN A 135 10.32 -2.68 23.61
N VAL A 136 10.29 -1.59 24.40
CA VAL A 136 11.34 -0.57 24.40
C VAL A 136 12.69 -1.17 24.82
N ALA A 137 12.69 -2.03 25.84
CA ALA A 137 13.91 -2.68 26.32
C ALA A 137 14.50 -3.63 25.26
N ASP A 138 13.65 -4.42 24.59
CA ASP A 138 14.08 -5.36 23.56
C ASP A 138 14.66 -4.65 22.33
N LEU A 139 13.98 -3.59 21.86
CA LEU A 139 14.45 -2.76 20.75
C LEU A 139 15.79 -2.06 21.07
N SER A 140 15.91 -1.48 22.27
CA SER A 140 17.14 -0.82 22.73
C SER A 140 18.31 -1.79 22.80
N ALA A 141 18.12 -2.97 23.39
CA ALA A 141 19.16 -3.99 23.48
C ALA A 141 19.67 -4.41 22.09
N ALA A 142 18.78 -4.56 21.10
CA ALA A 142 19.16 -4.91 19.75
C ALA A 142 19.87 -3.77 18.99
N ALA A 143 19.40 -2.52 19.14
CA ALA A 143 20.05 -1.35 18.56
C ALA A 143 21.48 -1.17 19.11
N VAL A 144 21.65 -1.28 20.43
CA VAL A 144 22.96 -1.24 21.11
C VAL A 144 23.86 -2.37 20.63
N LYS A 145 23.36 -3.62 20.58
CA LYS A 145 24.10 -4.78 20.08
C LYS A 145 24.65 -4.55 18.67
N HIS A 146 23.89 -3.86 17.81
CA HIS A 146 24.28 -3.63 16.42
C HIS A 146 25.00 -2.30 16.16
N GLY A 147 25.12 -1.43 17.18
CA GLY A 147 25.69 -0.09 17.03
C GLY A 147 24.86 0.79 16.10
N THR A 148 23.54 0.67 16.14
CA THR A 148 22.59 1.38 15.28
C THR A 148 21.61 2.20 16.10
N THR A 149 20.80 3.00 15.39
CA THR A 149 19.68 3.73 15.99
C THR A 149 18.38 3.24 15.36
N ILE A 150 17.37 2.98 16.20
CA ILE A 150 15.99 2.77 15.78
C ILE A 150 15.18 3.96 16.26
N GLU A 151 14.49 4.65 15.35
CA GLU A 151 13.52 5.66 15.74
C GLU A 151 12.17 5.00 16.02
N CYS A 152 11.43 5.50 17.00
CA CYS A 152 10.16 4.89 17.38
C CYS A 152 9.03 5.91 17.33
N LEU A 153 7.89 5.47 16.80
CA LEU A 153 6.61 6.15 16.94
C LEU A 153 5.76 5.42 17.97
N VAL A 154 5.08 6.15 18.85
CA VAL A 154 4.05 5.55 19.70
C VAL A 154 2.77 5.39 18.87
N GLU A 155 2.23 4.18 18.78
CA GLU A 155 0.95 3.97 18.09
C GLU A 155 -0.23 4.23 19.02
N ILE A 156 -1.18 5.04 18.56
CA ILE A 156 -2.45 5.31 19.21
C ILE A 156 -3.56 4.54 18.47
N ASP A 157 -4.34 3.76 19.21
CA ASP A 157 -5.62 3.28 18.70
C ASP A 157 -6.61 4.44 18.65
N CYS A 158 -6.64 5.12 17.51
CA CYS A 158 -7.51 6.27 17.27
C CYS A 158 -8.91 5.89 16.75
N GLY A 159 -9.33 4.64 16.98
CA GLY A 159 -10.66 4.12 16.66
C GLY A 159 -10.68 2.99 15.64
N ALA A 160 -9.52 2.47 15.23
CA ALA A 160 -9.43 1.30 14.35
C ALA A 160 -9.61 -0.02 15.12
N GLY A 161 -9.36 -0.04 16.43
CA GLY A 161 -9.53 -1.22 17.28
C GLY A 161 -8.54 -2.35 16.98
N ARG A 162 -7.31 -2.01 16.58
CA ARG A 162 -6.29 -2.98 16.14
C ARG A 162 -5.10 -3.09 17.10
N CYS A 163 -4.16 -2.17 16.99
CA CYS A 163 -2.97 -2.03 17.85
C CYS A 163 -2.93 -0.60 18.40
N GLY A 164 -2.01 -0.32 19.31
CA GLY A 164 -1.83 1.02 19.87
C GLY A 164 -2.48 1.23 21.23
N VAL A 165 -1.93 2.19 21.97
CA VAL A 165 -2.44 2.62 23.28
C VAL A 165 -3.64 3.55 23.11
N LYS A 166 -4.45 3.74 24.16
CA LYS A 166 -5.69 4.51 24.07
C LYS A 166 -5.62 5.85 24.77
N THR A 167 -4.74 5.99 25.75
CA THR A 167 -4.74 7.14 26.64
C THR A 167 -3.47 7.96 26.51
N THR A 168 -3.59 9.28 26.63
CA THR A 168 -2.47 10.21 26.61
C THR A 168 -1.38 9.89 27.65
N PRO A 169 -1.70 9.48 28.90
CA PRO A 169 -0.69 9.03 29.86
C PRO A 169 0.16 7.85 29.37
N GLU A 170 -0.45 6.86 28.68
CA GLU A 170 0.29 5.74 28.09
C GLU A 170 1.22 6.23 26.98
N VAL A 171 0.77 7.18 26.14
CA VAL A 171 1.60 7.79 25.09
C VAL A 171 2.83 8.47 25.68
N VAL A 172 2.64 9.30 26.70
CA VAL A 172 3.73 10.02 27.38
C VAL A 172 4.69 9.04 28.05
N ALA A 173 4.18 7.98 28.70
CA ALA A 173 5.02 6.97 29.34
C ALA A 173 5.92 6.26 28.33
N LEU A 174 5.37 5.85 27.18
CA LEU A 174 6.14 5.23 26.09
C LEU A 174 7.14 6.20 25.48
N ALA A 175 6.73 7.45 25.20
CA ALA A 175 7.62 8.45 24.62
C ALA A 175 8.85 8.71 25.50
N ARG A 176 8.66 8.86 26.83
CA ARG A 176 9.75 9.01 27.79
C ARG A 176 10.65 7.78 27.87
N ALA A 177 10.05 6.58 27.86
CA ALA A 177 10.82 5.33 27.90
C ALA A 177 11.70 5.18 26.65
N ILE A 178 11.16 5.50 25.47
CA ILE A 178 11.88 5.47 24.20
C ILE A 178 13.03 6.50 24.21
N ASP A 179 12.76 7.74 24.60
CA ASP A 179 13.76 8.82 24.59
C ASP A 179 14.92 8.57 25.57
N ALA A 180 14.63 7.91 26.70
CA ALA A 180 15.65 7.53 27.68
C ALA A 180 16.46 6.28 27.29
N ALA A 181 15.99 5.48 26.32
CA ALA A 181 16.59 4.19 26.01
C ALA A 181 17.78 4.30 25.04
N PRO A 182 18.97 3.75 25.38
CA PRO A 182 20.13 3.77 24.51
C PRO A 182 19.84 3.15 23.13
N GLY A 183 20.32 3.78 22.06
CA GLY A 183 20.11 3.30 20.69
C GLY A 183 18.69 3.53 20.15
N LEU A 184 17.78 4.09 20.94
CA LEU A 184 16.46 4.51 20.47
C LEU A 184 16.35 6.04 20.40
N LYS A 185 15.34 6.51 19.67
CA LYS A 185 14.93 7.92 19.63
C LYS A 185 13.42 8.00 19.49
N PHE A 186 12.77 8.81 20.32
CA PHE A 186 11.36 9.12 20.12
C PHE A 186 11.21 10.06 18.92
N ALA A 187 10.45 9.62 17.91
CA ALA A 187 10.23 10.37 16.68
C ALA A 187 8.80 10.88 16.52
N GLY A 188 7.85 10.42 17.33
CA GLY A 188 6.50 10.95 17.37
C GLY A 188 5.40 9.89 17.48
N ILE A 189 4.30 10.09 16.76
CA ILE A 189 3.06 9.34 16.87
C ILE A 189 2.69 8.67 15.54
N GLN A 190 2.25 7.41 15.63
CA GLN A 190 1.48 6.71 14.61
C GLN A 190 0.00 6.73 15.02
N ALA A 191 -0.88 7.22 14.17
CA ALA A 191 -2.32 7.22 14.42
C ALA A 191 -3.09 6.98 13.12
N TYR A 192 -3.28 5.71 12.76
CA TYR A 192 -3.95 5.32 11.53
C TYR A 192 -5.36 4.79 11.80
N GLN A 193 -6.38 5.58 11.43
CA GLN A 193 -7.79 5.14 11.49
C GLN A 193 -8.13 4.33 10.24
N GLY A 194 -7.81 3.03 10.25
CA GLY A 194 -8.03 2.14 9.11
C GLY A 194 -9.48 1.70 8.91
N ALA A 195 -10.29 1.63 9.97
CA ALA A 195 -11.64 1.06 9.92
C ALA A 195 -12.65 1.97 9.19
N MET A 196 -12.40 3.28 9.16
CA MET A 196 -13.28 4.26 8.51
C MET A 196 -13.00 4.44 7.01
N GLN A 197 -11.89 3.92 6.50
CA GLN A 197 -11.38 4.26 5.17
C GLN A 197 -12.36 3.91 4.02
N HIS A 198 -13.16 2.85 4.21
CA HIS A 198 -14.07 2.29 3.21
C HIS A 198 -15.55 2.58 3.52
N MET A 199 -15.85 3.52 4.42
CA MET A 199 -17.21 4.00 4.60
C MET A 199 -17.62 4.82 3.37
N ASP A 200 -18.79 4.55 2.80
CA ASP A 200 -19.21 5.21 1.56
C ASP A 200 -19.34 6.73 1.73
N SER A 201 -19.99 7.18 2.81
CA SER A 201 -20.26 8.60 3.08
C SER A 201 -18.99 9.37 3.46
N TYR A 202 -18.68 10.42 2.69
CA TYR A 202 -17.60 11.36 3.02
C TYR A 202 -17.78 11.97 4.41
N ASP A 203 -19.00 12.36 4.79
CA ASP A 203 -19.26 13.00 6.08
C ASP A 203 -19.10 12.02 7.25
N ASP A 204 -19.41 10.74 7.06
CA ASP A 204 -19.15 9.73 8.09
C ASP A 204 -17.66 9.52 8.28
N ARG A 205 -16.89 9.46 7.17
CA ARG A 205 -15.43 9.41 7.21
C ARG A 205 -14.87 10.64 7.95
N LYS A 206 -15.41 11.83 7.65
CA LYS A 206 -15.03 13.10 8.30
C LYS A 206 -15.26 13.05 9.80
N ALA A 207 -16.44 12.59 10.23
CA ALA A 207 -16.80 12.49 11.64
C ALA A 207 -15.87 11.53 12.39
N LYS A 208 -15.47 10.41 11.77
CA LYS A 208 -14.51 9.47 12.37
C LYS A 208 -13.11 10.06 12.50
N ILE A 209 -12.60 10.77 11.49
CA ILE A 209 -11.29 11.43 11.63
C ILE A 209 -11.33 12.58 12.63
N ALA A 210 -12.44 13.33 12.74
CA ALA A 210 -12.54 14.37 13.75
C ALA A 210 -12.32 13.84 15.19
N LEU A 211 -12.85 12.66 15.50
CA LEU A 211 -12.61 11.98 16.78
C LEU A 211 -11.14 11.55 16.94
N ALA A 212 -10.55 10.96 15.90
CA ALA A 212 -9.15 10.56 15.90
C ALA A 212 -8.22 11.76 16.08
N VAL A 213 -8.47 12.86 15.36
CA VAL A 213 -7.71 14.13 15.46
C VAL A 213 -7.79 14.69 16.87
N ALA A 214 -8.96 14.70 17.51
CA ALA A 214 -9.11 15.18 18.88
C ALA A 214 -8.26 14.37 19.88
N GLN A 215 -8.26 13.04 19.77
CA GLN A 215 -7.46 12.15 20.62
C GLN A 215 -5.95 12.36 20.40
N VAL A 216 -5.51 12.46 19.14
CA VAL A 216 -4.10 12.69 18.82
C VAL A 216 -3.64 14.08 19.25
N LYS A 217 -4.51 15.09 19.11
CA LYS A 217 -4.22 16.45 19.57
C LYS A 217 -3.94 16.51 21.07
N ASP A 218 -4.74 15.84 21.89
CA ASP A 218 -4.53 15.78 23.33
C ASP A 218 -3.15 15.19 23.69
N ALA A 219 -2.75 14.12 23.00
CA ALA A 219 -1.43 13.52 23.16
C ALA A 219 -0.28 14.45 22.72
N VAL A 220 -0.40 15.09 21.56
CA VAL A 220 0.60 16.04 21.03
C VAL A 220 0.76 17.26 21.94
N ASP A 221 -0.35 17.86 22.39
CA ASP A 221 -0.32 19.02 23.27
C ASP A 221 0.32 18.67 24.63
N THR A 222 0.03 17.48 25.17
CA THR A 222 0.61 17.00 26.43
C THR A 222 2.11 16.72 26.29
N LEU A 223 2.54 16.03 25.23
CA LEU A 223 3.98 15.82 24.97
C LEU A 223 4.73 17.16 24.86
N LYS A 224 4.13 18.14 24.18
CA LYS A 224 4.70 19.48 24.06
C LYS A 224 4.80 20.21 25.40
N ALA A 225 3.76 20.14 26.23
CA ALA A 225 3.76 20.72 27.58
C ALA A 225 4.86 20.11 28.48
N ASP A 226 5.16 18.82 28.27
CA ASP A 226 6.24 18.09 28.95
C ASP A 226 7.63 18.33 28.33
N GLY A 227 7.74 19.15 27.28
CA GLY A 227 9.00 19.43 26.60
C GLY A 227 9.53 18.28 25.72
N ILE A 228 8.68 17.30 25.40
CA ILE A 228 9.03 16.17 24.53
C ILE A 228 8.68 16.52 23.08
N ALA A 229 9.70 16.57 22.22
CA ALA A 229 9.50 16.86 20.81
C ALA A 229 8.78 15.69 20.10
N CYS A 230 7.71 16.01 19.36
CA CYS A 230 6.97 15.07 18.53
C CYS A 230 7.12 15.50 17.07
N ASP A 231 8.12 14.95 16.37
CA ASP A 231 8.47 15.36 15.00
C ASP A 231 7.44 14.85 13.98
N ILE A 232 7.06 13.58 14.08
CA ILE A 232 6.14 12.92 13.16
C ILE A 232 4.79 12.72 13.86
N VAL A 233 3.71 13.19 13.24
CA VAL A 233 2.34 12.78 13.55
C VAL A 233 1.78 12.15 12.27
N GLY A 234 1.99 10.84 12.16
CA GLY A 234 1.78 10.06 10.95
C GLY A 234 0.47 9.29 10.96
N GLY A 235 -0.22 9.28 9.82
CA GLY A 235 -1.48 8.56 9.63
C GLY A 235 -2.04 8.79 8.23
N GLY A 236 -3.36 8.70 8.06
CA GLY A 236 -4.01 8.97 6.78
C GLY A 236 -3.91 7.85 5.76
N GLY A 237 -5.05 7.52 5.16
CA GLY A 237 -5.17 6.58 4.05
C GLY A 237 -5.85 7.25 2.84
N THR A 238 -6.05 6.49 1.77
CA THR A 238 -6.68 7.00 0.54
C THR A 238 -8.10 7.53 0.76
N GLY A 239 -8.83 7.00 1.74
CA GLY A 239 -10.19 7.44 2.07
C GLY A 239 -10.26 8.54 3.13
N SER A 240 -9.11 9.03 3.64
CA SER A 240 -9.12 10.02 4.72
C SER A 240 -8.20 11.22 4.50
N TYR A 241 -7.14 11.10 3.70
CA TYR A 241 -5.99 12.01 3.64
C TYR A 241 -6.29 13.52 3.71
N TYR A 242 -7.41 13.97 3.15
CA TYR A 242 -7.87 15.35 3.21
C TYR A 242 -8.21 15.85 4.62
N PHE A 243 -8.71 14.98 5.48
CA PHE A 243 -9.01 15.29 6.88
C PHE A 243 -7.73 15.46 7.70
N GLU A 244 -6.79 14.53 7.61
CA GLU A 244 -5.49 14.65 8.28
C GLU A 244 -4.74 15.89 7.78
N SER A 245 -4.74 16.14 6.46
CA SER A 245 -4.04 17.28 5.85
C SER A 245 -4.57 18.66 6.25
N THR A 246 -5.82 18.73 6.73
CA THR A 246 -6.45 19.98 7.17
C THR A 246 -6.60 20.05 8.69
N SER A 247 -6.14 19.03 9.42
CA SER A 247 -6.35 18.90 10.87
C SER A 247 -5.56 19.90 11.72
N GLY A 248 -4.42 20.40 11.20
CA GLY A 248 -3.44 21.15 11.98
C GLY A 248 -2.73 20.31 13.06
N VAL A 249 -2.87 18.97 13.01
CA VAL A 249 -2.31 18.02 13.99
C VAL A 249 -1.39 17.02 13.29
N TYR A 250 -1.87 16.35 12.25
CA TYR A 250 -1.05 15.46 11.42
C TYR A 250 -0.10 16.26 10.53
N ASN A 251 1.08 15.70 10.27
CA ASN A 251 2.06 16.29 9.37
C ASN A 251 2.69 15.29 8.38
N GLU A 252 2.34 14.00 8.47
CA GLU A 252 2.76 12.96 7.52
C GLU A 252 1.59 12.04 7.12
N LEU A 253 1.33 11.92 5.82
CA LEU A 253 0.35 11.01 5.22
C LEU A 253 0.97 9.65 4.89
N GLN A 254 0.17 8.58 4.98
CA GLN A 254 0.58 7.19 4.75
C GLN A 254 -0.27 6.50 3.67
N CYS A 255 -0.75 7.25 2.67
CA CYS A 255 -1.59 6.74 1.59
C CYS A 255 -0.84 5.72 0.72
N GLY A 256 -1.51 4.60 0.40
CA GLY A 256 -1.00 3.53 -0.47
C GLY A 256 -1.84 3.32 -1.73
N SER A 257 -3.08 2.86 -1.54
CA SER A 257 -3.96 2.35 -2.61
C SER A 257 -4.29 3.36 -3.71
N TYR A 258 -4.19 4.67 -3.45
CA TYR A 258 -4.46 5.73 -4.43
C TYR A 258 -3.66 5.58 -5.75
N ALA A 259 -2.47 4.98 -5.68
CA ALA A 259 -1.61 4.84 -6.84
C ALA A 259 -2.19 3.83 -7.85
N PHE A 260 -2.84 2.77 -7.38
CA PHE A 260 -3.34 1.65 -8.17
C PHE A 260 -4.86 1.64 -8.31
N MET A 261 -5.55 2.00 -7.22
CA MET A 261 -6.98 1.82 -6.98
C MET A 261 -7.43 0.35 -7.03
N ASP A 262 -8.65 0.13 -6.55
CA ASP A 262 -9.39 -1.13 -6.63
C ASP A 262 -10.89 -0.83 -6.55
N ALA A 263 -11.73 -1.87 -6.66
CA ALA A 263 -13.18 -1.72 -6.69
C ALA A 263 -13.77 -1.30 -5.33
N ASP A 264 -13.18 -1.74 -4.21
CA ASP A 264 -13.69 -1.44 -2.86
C ASP A 264 -13.39 0.00 -2.43
N TYR A 265 -12.19 0.51 -2.70
CA TYR A 265 -11.93 1.94 -2.58
C TYR A 265 -12.72 2.72 -3.62
N GLY A 266 -12.72 2.27 -4.88
CA GLY A 266 -13.36 2.98 -5.99
C GLY A 266 -14.82 3.33 -5.73
N ARG A 267 -15.55 2.49 -4.98
CA ARG A 267 -16.98 2.71 -4.69
C ARG A 267 -17.30 3.79 -3.66
N ILE A 268 -16.36 4.17 -2.80
CA ILE A 268 -16.67 5.17 -1.78
C ILE A 268 -16.91 6.53 -2.42
N LEU A 269 -17.67 7.39 -1.74
CA LEU A 269 -18.11 8.65 -2.28
C LEU A 269 -17.23 9.81 -1.79
N ASP A 270 -16.88 10.72 -2.68
CA ASP A 270 -16.28 12.00 -2.37
C ASP A 270 -17.31 12.97 -1.73
N LYS A 271 -16.88 14.19 -1.43
CA LYS A 271 -17.72 15.24 -0.83
C LYS A 271 -18.92 15.65 -1.71
N ASP A 272 -18.86 15.37 -3.01
CA ASP A 272 -19.88 15.73 -4.00
C ASP A 272 -20.78 14.52 -4.33
N GLY A 273 -20.61 13.40 -3.61
CA GLY A 273 -21.39 12.17 -3.77
C GLY A 273 -20.97 11.33 -4.98
N LYS A 274 -19.80 11.58 -5.59
CA LYS A 274 -19.28 10.80 -6.72
C LYS A 274 -18.34 9.72 -6.21
N ARG A 275 -18.33 8.58 -6.90
CA ARG A 275 -17.32 7.54 -6.69
C ARG A 275 -15.93 8.10 -6.90
N ILE A 276 -14.99 7.79 -6.00
CA ILE A 276 -13.63 8.32 -6.10
C ILE A 276 -12.90 7.81 -7.35
N ASP A 277 -13.29 6.65 -7.91
CA ASP A 277 -12.77 6.15 -9.20
C ASP A 277 -13.35 6.84 -10.45
N GLN A 278 -14.27 7.79 -10.26
CA GLN A 278 -14.89 8.60 -11.33
C GLN A 278 -14.49 10.09 -11.24
N GLY A 279 -13.25 10.35 -10.84
CA GLY A 279 -12.65 11.69 -10.93
C GLY A 279 -11.52 11.95 -9.93
N GLU A 280 -11.50 11.27 -8.79
CA GLU A 280 -10.45 11.49 -7.79
C GLU A 280 -9.19 10.68 -8.09
N TRP A 281 -9.32 9.40 -8.38
CA TRP A 281 -8.19 8.52 -8.69
C TRP A 281 -8.52 7.63 -9.88
N GLU A 282 -7.52 7.34 -10.70
CA GLU A 282 -7.69 6.50 -11.88
C GLU A 282 -7.39 5.03 -11.52
N ASN A 283 -8.08 4.08 -12.14
CA ASN A 283 -7.65 2.68 -12.07
C ASN A 283 -6.36 2.52 -12.88
N ALA A 284 -5.26 2.24 -12.20
CA ALA A 284 -3.98 1.96 -12.84
C ALA A 284 -3.62 0.47 -12.77
N LEU A 285 -4.14 -0.27 -11.78
CA LEU A 285 -3.92 -1.71 -11.64
C LEU A 285 -5.07 -2.50 -12.27
N PHE A 286 -4.71 -3.47 -13.10
CA PHE A 286 -5.64 -4.43 -13.68
C PHE A 286 -5.10 -5.84 -13.57
N ILE A 287 -6.00 -6.82 -13.41
CA ILE A 287 -5.72 -8.21 -13.74
C ILE A 287 -6.07 -8.38 -15.21
N LEU A 288 -5.09 -8.73 -16.04
CA LEU A 288 -5.33 -9.12 -17.42
C LEU A 288 -5.71 -10.59 -17.46
N THR A 289 -6.83 -10.93 -18.11
CA THR A 289 -7.36 -12.29 -18.18
C THR A 289 -7.80 -12.62 -19.60
N SER A 290 -7.70 -13.90 -19.99
CA SER A 290 -8.18 -14.39 -21.29
C SER A 290 -9.40 -15.29 -21.12
N VAL A 291 -10.36 -15.16 -22.04
CA VAL A 291 -11.46 -16.13 -22.16
C VAL A 291 -10.89 -17.46 -22.64
N MET A 292 -11.08 -18.51 -21.85
CA MET A 292 -10.57 -19.86 -22.13
C MET A 292 -11.68 -20.88 -22.43
N SER A 293 -12.95 -20.53 -22.18
CA SER A 293 -14.10 -21.35 -22.55
C SER A 293 -15.35 -20.50 -22.75
N HIS A 294 -16.15 -20.84 -23.77
CA HIS A 294 -17.44 -20.22 -24.07
C HIS A 294 -18.43 -21.29 -24.55
N ALA A 295 -18.52 -22.40 -23.81
CA ALA A 295 -19.39 -23.52 -24.17
C ALA A 295 -20.89 -23.20 -23.97
N LYS A 296 -21.22 -22.18 -23.17
CA LYS A 296 -22.58 -21.71 -22.92
C LYS A 296 -22.77 -20.36 -23.59
N ALA A 297 -23.87 -20.21 -24.34
CA ALA A 297 -24.12 -19.03 -25.15
C ALA A 297 -24.14 -17.70 -24.38
N ASP A 298 -24.45 -17.74 -23.08
CA ASP A 298 -24.62 -16.58 -22.21
C ASP A 298 -23.46 -16.38 -21.21
N LYS A 299 -22.38 -17.19 -21.29
CA LYS A 299 -21.28 -17.19 -20.31
C LYS A 299 -19.93 -17.47 -20.92
N ALA A 300 -18.98 -16.58 -20.63
CA ALA A 300 -17.56 -16.79 -20.84
C ALA A 300 -16.88 -17.23 -19.54
N ILE A 301 -15.92 -18.14 -19.64
CA ILE A 301 -15.03 -18.53 -18.55
C ILE A 301 -13.65 -17.95 -18.85
N VAL A 302 -13.11 -17.21 -17.88
CA VAL A 302 -11.79 -16.57 -17.98
C VAL A 302 -10.79 -17.23 -17.03
N ASP A 303 -9.51 -17.10 -17.33
CA ASP A 303 -8.41 -17.73 -16.59
C ASP A 303 -8.03 -17.03 -15.26
N ALA A 304 -8.59 -15.86 -14.96
CA ALA A 304 -8.38 -15.18 -13.67
C ALA A 304 -9.44 -15.61 -12.64
N GLY A 305 -9.10 -16.64 -11.86
CA GLY A 305 -9.85 -17.09 -10.68
C GLY A 305 -9.43 -16.39 -9.38
N LEU A 306 -9.66 -17.06 -8.26
CA LEU A 306 -9.28 -16.60 -6.91
C LEU A 306 -7.76 -16.55 -6.72
N LYS A 307 -6.99 -17.50 -7.24
CA LYS A 307 -5.52 -17.52 -7.02
C LYS A 307 -4.77 -16.40 -7.74
N ALA A 308 -5.42 -15.76 -8.70
CA ALA A 308 -4.91 -14.56 -9.37
C ALA A 308 -5.25 -13.26 -8.61
N GLN A 309 -6.01 -13.31 -7.51
CA GLN A 309 -6.49 -12.12 -6.79
C GLN A 309 -6.92 -12.44 -5.34
N SER A 310 -7.80 -11.60 -4.78
CA SER A 310 -8.55 -11.91 -3.57
C SER A 310 -10.03 -11.54 -3.72
N VAL A 311 -10.86 -12.02 -2.80
CA VAL A 311 -12.29 -11.69 -2.72
C VAL A 311 -12.70 -11.25 -1.31
N ASP A 312 -11.74 -10.87 -0.47
CA ASP A 312 -11.98 -10.37 0.89
C ASP A 312 -12.81 -9.09 0.90
N SER A 313 -12.66 -8.25 -0.14
CA SER A 313 -13.49 -7.07 -0.38
C SER A 313 -14.42 -7.21 -1.60
N GLY A 314 -14.88 -8.44 -1.87
CA GLY A 314 -15.80 -8.72 -2.98
C GLY A 314 -15.11 -9.01 -4.31
N LEU A 315 -15.92 -9.15 -5.37
CA LEU A 315 -15.46 -9.57 -6.70
C LEU A 315 -14.75 -8.44 -7.46
N PRO A 316 -13.88 -8.78 -8.42
CA PRO A 316 -13.36 -7.79 -9.36
C PRO A 316 -14.45 -7.25 -10.29
N VAL A 317 -14.18 -6.12 -10.94
CA VAL A 317 -15.08 -5.45 -11.89
C VAL A 317 -14.44 -5.40 -13.28
N ILE A 318 -15.22 -5.67 -14.32
CA ILE A 318 -14.78 -5.54 -15.72
C ILE A 318 -14.55 -4.05 -16.03
N PHE A 319 -13.38 -3.70 -16.54
CA PHE A 319 -13.03 -2.33 -16.89
C PHE A 319 -13.40 -1.98 -18.34
N GLY A 320 -13.81 -0.73 -18.57
CA GLY A 320 -13.98 -0.15 -19.90
C GLY A 320 -15.21 -0.59 -20.70
N ARG A 321 -16.08 -1.43 -20.13
CA ARG A 321 -17.31 -1.92 -20.77
C ARG A 321 -18.36 -2.34 -19.74
N THR A 322 -19.63 -2.39 -20.15
CA THR A 322 -20.79 -2.65 -19.26
C THR A 322 -21.73 -3.74 -19.77
N ASP A 323 -21.44 -4.31 -20.93
CA ASP A 323 -22.23 -5.34 -21.60
C ASP A 323 -21.94 -6.77 -21.08
N VAL A 324 -20.89 -6.93 -20.28
CA VAL A 324 -20.49 -8.18 -19.61
C VAL A 324 -20.17 -7.95 -18.14
N LYS A 325 -20.27 -8.99 -17.31
CA LYS A 325 -20.06 -8.86 -15.85
C LYS A 325 -19.36 -10.07 -15.24
N TYR A 326 -18.30 -9.84 -14.47
CA TYR A 326 -17.69 -10.88 -13.64
C TYR A 326 -18.59 -11.19 -12.44
N VAL A 327 -19.04 -12.43 -12.27
CA VAL A 327 -20.07 -12.78 -11.25
C VAL A 327 -19.68 -13.89 -10.29
N LYS A 328 -18.62 -14.65 -10.60
CA LYS A 328 -18.18 -15.76 -9.75
C LYS A 328 -16.73 -16.10 -10.06
N CYS A 329 -16.00 -16.55 -9.05
CA CYS A 329 -14.71 -17.21 -9.24
C CYS A 329 -14.69 -18.58 -8.54
N SER A 330 -13.82 -19.45 -9.05
CA SER A 330 -13.22 -20.57 -8.33
C SER A 330 -11.72 -20.35 -8.30
N ASP A 331 -10.91 -21.32 -7.84
CA ASP A 331 -9.47 -21.19 -7.73
C ASP A 331 -8.80 -20.61 -8.99
N GLU A 332 -9.06 -21.19 -10.16
CA GLU A 332 -8.36 -20.88 -11.43
C GLU A 332 -9.31 -20.39 -12.54
N HIS A 333 -10.58 -20.12 -12.22
CA HIS A 333 -11.56 -19.69 -13.22
C HIS A 333 -12.44 -18.55 -12.72
N GLY A 334 -12.66 -17.57 -13.58
CA GLY A 334 -13.70 -16.56 -13.46
C GLY A 334 -14.89 -16.86 -14.37
N VAL A 335 -16.11 -16.57 -13.90
CA VAL A 335 -17.34 -16.64 -14.69
C VAL A 335 -17.77 -15.23 -15.04
N VAL A 336 -17.85 -14.96 -16.33
CA VAL A 336 -18.33 -13.71 -16.89
C VAL A 336 -19.69 -13.95 -17.54
N GLU A 337 -20.71 -13.22 -17.09
CA GLU A 337 -21.99 -13.10 -17.80
C GLU A 337 -21.75 -12.40 -19.12
N ASP A 338 -22.16 -13.04 -20.21
CA ASP A 338 -22.06 -12.55 -21.58
C ASP A 338 -23.40 -12.79 -22.30
N PRO A 339 -24.47 -12.09 -21.91
CA PRO A 339 -25.83 -12.38 -22.37
C PRO A 339 -26.03 -12.17 -23.88
N ALA A 340 -25.19 -11.34 -24.51
CA ALA A 340 -25.22 -11.07 -25.93
C ALA A 340 -24.26 -11.97 -26.74
N GLY A 341 -23.49 -12.85 -26.08
CA GLY A 341 -22.53 -13.75 -26.73
C GLY A 341 -21.44 -13.00 -27.50
N VAL A 342 -20.99 -11.85 -26.98
CA VAL A 342 -20.04 -10.97 -27.68
C VAL A 342 -18.59 -11.38 -27.47
N LEU A 343 -18.29 -12.16 -26.42
CA LEU A 343 -16.93 -12.61 -26.11
C LEU A 343 -16.59 -13.89 -26.89
N LYS A 344 -15.33 -13.99 -27.30
CA LYS A 344 -14.74 -15.16 -27.96
C LYS A 344 -13.60 -15.72 -27.13
N VAL A 345 -13.31 -17.02 -27.33
CA VAL A 345 -12.09 -17.63 -26.77
C VAL A 345 -10.87 -16.83 -27.25
N ASN A 346 -9.94 -16.59 -26.32
CA ASN A 346 -8.75 -15.73 -26.41
C ASN A 346 -9.01 -14.22 -26.39
N ASP A 347 -10.26 -13.74 -26.28
CA ASP A 347 -10.49 -12.33 -25.96
C ASP A 347 -9.90 -12.01 -24.59
N LYS A 348 -9.23 -10.85 -24.50
CA LYS A 348 -8.65 -10.35 -23.26
C LYS A 348 -9.54 -9.31 -22.60
N LEU A 349 -9.62 -9.38 -21.28
CA LEU A 349 -10.36 -8.44 -20.45
C LEU A 349 -9.44 -7.89 -19.36
N LYS A 350 -9.66 -6.62 -18.99
CA LYS A 350 -9.05 -6.00 -17.82
C LYS A 350 -10.05 -6.05 -16.66
N LEU A 351 -9.61 -6.59 -15.53
CA LEU A 351 -10.37 -6.61 -14.29
C LEU A 351 -9.76 -5.61 -13.30
N VAL A 352 -10.56 -4.68 -12.79
CA VAL A 352 -10.21 -3.93 -11.58
C VAL A 352 -10.36 -4.90 -10.40
N PRO A 353 -9.30 -5.16 -9.61
CA PRO A 353 -9.39 -6.10 -8.50
C PRO A 353 -10.37 -5.61 -7.43
N GLY A 354 -10.91 -6.53 -6.63
CA GLY A 354 -11.71 -6.18 -5.45
C GLY A 354 -10.91 -5.37 -4.43
N HIS A 355 -9.68 -5.82 -4.16
CA HIS A 355 -8.73 -5.21 -3.22
C HIS A 355 -7.31 -5.30 -3.79
N CYS A 356 -6.61 -4.16 -3.88
CA CYS A 356 -5.30 -4.10 -4.54
C CYS A 356 -4.19 -4.80 -3.74
N ASP A 357 -4.04 -4.56 -2.43
CA ASP A 357 -2.91 -5.08 -1.64
C ASP A 357 -2.80 -6.63 -1.66
N PRO A 358 -3.89 -7.40 -1.39
CA PRO A 358 -3.80 -8.85 -1.37
C PRO A 358 -3.65 -9.43 -2.78
N THR A 359 -4.28 -8.80 -3.78
CA THR A 359 -4.10 -9.16 -5.20
C THR A 359 -2.64 -8.99 -5.61
N CYS A 360 -2.00 -7.89 -5.26
CA CYS A 360 -0.58 -7.66 -5.54
C CYS A 360 0.31 -8.76 -4.93
N ASN A 361 0.00 -9.21 -3.72
CA ASN A 361 0.82 -10.18 -3.00
C ASN A 361 0.75 -11.62 -3.53
N VAL A 362 -0.17 -11.95 -4.44
CA VAL A 362 -0.22 -13.27 -5.09
C VAL A 362 0.50 -13.33 -6.44
N HIS A 363 1.09 -12.21 -6.90
CA HIS A 363 1.86 -12.14 -8.15
C HIS A 363 3.32 -11.75 -7.90
N ASP A 364 4.23 -12.23 -8.74
CA ASP A 364 5.66 -11.88 -8.69
C ASP A 364 6.02 -10.66 -9.56
N TRP A 365 5.14 -10.24 -10.48
CA TRP A 365 5.45 -9.21 -11.47
C TRP A 365 4.29 -8.24 -11.73
N TYR A 366 4.66 -6.99 -12.02
CA TYR A 366 3.81 -6.01 -12.68
C TYR A 366 4.29 -5.80 -14.12
N VAL A 367 3.37 -5.88 -15.08
CA VAL A 367 3.62 -5.52 -16.48
C VAL A 367 3.16 -4.09 -16.71
N GLY A 368 4.09 -3.14 -16.72
CA GLY A 368 3.79 -1.74 -16.99
C GLY A 368 3.64 -1.50 -18.48
N VAL A 369 2.45 -1.06 -18.90
CA VAL A 369 2.11 -0.81 -20.30
C VAL A 369 1.95 0.68 -20.57
N ARG A 370 2.40 1.11 -21.75
CA ARG A 370 2.13 2.43 -22.31
C ARG A 370 1.96 2.31 -23.81
N ASN A 371 0.96 2.98 -24.38
CA ASN A 371 0.68 2.98 -25.82
C ASN A 371 0.57 1.57 -26.44
N GLY A 372 0.00 0.60 -25.72
CA GLY A 372 -0.16 -0.77 -26.17
C GLY A 372 1.11 -1.62 -26.19
N VAL A 373 2.19 -1.16 -25.55
CA VAL A 373 3.49 -1.85 -25.48
C VAL A 373 3.90 -2.01 -24.01
N VAL A 374 4.55 -3.13 -23.69
CA VAL A 374 5.19 -3.35 -22.39
C VAL A 374 6.43 -2.47 -22.29
N GLU A 375 6.36 -1.43 -21.47
CA GLU A 375 7.48 -0.51 -21.23
C GLU A 375 8.41 -1.05 -20.15
N VAL A 376 7.83 -1.60 -19.07
CA VAL A 376 8.58 -2.13 -17.93
C VAL A 376 7.97 -3.44 -17.43
N VAL A 377 8.81 -4.26 -16.81
CA VAL A 377 8.35 -5.40 -16.00
C VAL A 377 9.03 -5.28 -14.64
N TRP A 378 8.24 -4.99 -13.60
CA TRP A 378 8.74 -4.72 -12.26
C TRP A 378 8.43 -5.87 -11.31
N PRO A 379 9.39 -6.34 -10.51
CA PRO A 379 9.11 -7.36 -9.51
C PRO A 379 8.24 -6.81 -8.38
N VAL A 380 7.37 -7.67 -7.86
CA VAL A 380 6.73 -7.50 -6.54
C VAL A 380 7.78 -7.87 -5.48
N SER A 381 8.77 -6.99 -5.33
CA SER A 381 10.01 -7.23 -4.58
C SER A 381 9.82 -7.87 -3.21
N ALA A 382 8.76 -7.49 -2.48
CA ALA A 382 8.45 -7.93 -1.13
C ALA A 382 7.25 -8.90 -1.05
N ARG A 383 6.89 -9.57 -2.16
CA ARG A 383 5.86 -10.62 -2.18
C ARG A 383 6.13 -11.67 -1.11
N GLY A 384 5.11 -12.00 -0.32
CA GLY A 384 5.18 -13.01 0.73
C GLY A 384 6.12 -12.69 1.90
N LYS A 385 6.79 -11.52 1.93
CA LYS A 385 7.65 -11.09 3.04
C LYS A 385 6.80 -10.60 4.22
N ALA A 386 6.28 -11.56 4.98
CA ALA A 386 5.37 -11.32 6.08
C ALA A 386 5.99 -11.54 7.48
N TYR A 387 7.29 -11.87 7.53
CA TYR A 387 8.08 -12.06 8.76
C TYR A 387 8.48 -10.75 9.40
#